data_AF-A0AAP0PDE4-F1
#
_entry.id   AF-A0AAP0PDE4-F1
#
_cell.length_a   1.000
_cell.length_b   1.000
_cell.length_c   1.000
_cell.angle_alpha   90.00
_cell.angle_beta   90.00
_cell.angle_gamma   90.00
#
_symmetry.space_group_name_H-M   'P 1'
#
loop_
_entity.id
_entity.type
_entity.pdbx_description
1 polymer ?
#
loop_
_entity_poly.entity_id
_entity_poly.type
_entity_poly.pdbx_seq_one_letter_code
_entity_poly.pdbx_strand_id
1 'polypeptide(L)'
;MKSLAAAASKQAIKFFRIPTAENLVPIGLDLEVDGQRYKDAFTWNPSDPDSEVVVFAKRTVKDLKLPPTFITHIAQSIQTQLMEFRSLEGQEMYTGEKIVPLKLDIRVNNTVIRDQFLWDLNNFDSDPEEFARTLCKDLDIRDAEVAPAVAVAIREQLYEIAVQSVASARETRISKKGRRGAEHVSSSKGSGISLDLVKLFGGKSSVIRKRKEWDLYEPIVDLLSNEEVETLDAREERNARNKCLKVTVCQGASTNILKELKVSWKKVVSIL
;
A
#
# COMPACT_ATOMS: atom_id res chain seq x y z
N MET A 1 19.61 -19.08 -45.22
CA MET A 1 18.84 -18.94 -43.97
C MET A 1 19.52 -17.89 -43.11
N LYS A 2 18.97 -16.68 -43.04
CA LYS A 2 19.47 -15.61 -42.14
C LYS A 2 18.68 -15.72 -40.83
N SER A 3 19.38 -15.88 -39.72
CA SER A 3 18.80 -15.92 -38.38
C SER A 3 18.16 -14.56 -38.07
N LEU A 4 16.89 -14.58 -37.66
CA LEU A 4 16.29 -13.42 -37.00
C LEU A 4 17.00 -13.25 -35.65
N ALA A 5 17.71 -12.13 -35.50
CA ALA A 5 18.16 -11.66 -34.19
C ALA A 5 16.92 -11.45 -33.32
N ALA A 6 16.85 -12.15 -32.19
CA ALA A 6 15.85 -11.91 -31.16
C ALA A 6 15.91 -10.42 -30.78
N ALA A 7 14.84 -9.70 -31.06
CA ALA A 7 14.66 -8.34 -30.57
C ALA A 7 14.64 -8.42 -29.04
N ALA A 8 15.76 -8.07 -28.41
CA ALA A 8 15.79 -7.81 -26.99
C ALA A 8 14.79 -6.68 -26.74
N SER A 9 13.63 -7.03 -26.18
CA SER A 9 12.62 -6.09 -25.70
C SER A 9 13.34 -5.08 -24.81
N LYS A 10 13.52 -3.86 -25.34
CA LYS A 10 14.00 -2.74 -24.55
C LYS A 10 12.88 -2.44 -23.56
N GLN A 11 12.94 -3.07 -22.37
CA GLN A 11 12.01 -2.80 -21.29
C GLN A 11 11.97 -1.29 -21.07
N ALA A 12 10.76 -0.71 -21.18
CA ALA A 12 10.56 0.71 -21.05
C ALA A 12 11.04 1.15 -19.66
N ILE A 13 12.00 2.07 -19.65
CA ILE A 13 12.41 2.80 -18.47
C ILE A 13 11.17 3.57 -17.99
N LYS A 14 10.65 3.22 -16.82
CA LYS A 14 9.53 3.94 -16.20
C LYS A 14 10.08 4.79 -15.06
N PHE A 15 9.63 6.02 -14.94
CA PHE A 15 9.90 6.85 -13.77
C PHE A 15 9.09 6.33 -12.58
N PHE A 16 9.59 6.54 -11.36
CA PHE A 16 8.98 6.08 -10.13
C PHE A 16 7.55 6.60 -10.01
N ARG A 17 6.63 5.65 -9.85
CA ARG A 17 5.20 5.88 -9.59
C ARG A 17 4.63 4.62 -8.95
N ILE A 18 3.63 4.77 -8.10
CA ILE A 18 2.85 3.63 -7.62
C ILE A 18 2.06 3.06 -8.82
N PRO A 19 2.13 1.75 -9.11
CA PRO A 19 1.52 1.14 -10.29
C PRO A 19 0.01 0.94 -10.12
N THR A 20 -0.70 2.06 -10.03
CA THR A 20 -2.16 2.14 -9.83
C THR A 20 -2.74 3.29 -10.65
N ALA A 21 -4.06 3.24 -10.87
CA ALA A 21 -4.79 4.23 -11.69
C ALA A 21 -4.51 5.67 -11.23
N GLU A 22 -4.51 5.90 -9.92
CA GLU A 22 -4.14 7.16 -9.29
C GLU A 22 -2.78 7.07 -8.58
N ASN A 23 -1.98 8.14 -8.64
CA ASN A 23 -0.68 8.22 -7.95
C ASN A 23 -0.86 8.67 -6.49
N LEU A 24 -1.65 7.92 -5.70
CA LEU A 24 -1.87 8.24 -4.28
C LEU A 24 -0.78 7.59 -3.41
N VAL A 25 -0.20 8.39 -2.53
CA VAL A 25 0.84 7.98 -1.58
C VAL A 25 0.18 7.43 -0.32
N PRO A 26 0.51 6.21 0.14
CA PRO A 26 0.11 5.75 1.46
C PRO A 26 0.87 6.53 2.53
N ILE A 27 0.14 7.07 3.50
CA ILE A 27 0.66 7.84 4.63
C ILE A 27 0.32 7.08 5.91
N GLY A 28 1.34 6.75 6.70
CA GLY A 28 1.20 6.15 8.01
C GLY A 28 1.56 7.13 9.12
N LEU A 29 0.69 7.28 10.11
CA LEU A 29 0.95 8.09 11.30
C LEU A 29 1.04 7.18 12.53
N ASP A 30 2.12 7.30 13.28
CA ASP A 30 2.28 6.69 14.60
C ASP A 30 3.00 7.72 15.48
N LEU A 31 2.20 8.52 16.17
CA LEU A 31 2.65 9.69 16.93
C LEU A 31 2.34 9.48 18.40
N GLU A 32 3.31 9.81 19.26
CA GLU A 32 3.14 9.83 20.71
C GLU A 32 3.55 11.21 21.23
N VAL A 33 2.62 11.90 21.89
CA VAL A 33 2.84 13.24 22.45
C VAL A 33 2.17 13.29 23.81
N ASP A 34 2.92 13.67 24.85
CA ASP A 34 2.43 13.82 26.23
C ASP A 34 1.69 12.58 26.77
N GLY A 35 2.13 11.37 26.39
CA GLY A 35 1.51 10.11 26.81
C GLY A 35 0.23 9.74 26.06
N GLN A 36 -0.21 10.56 25.10
CA GLN A 36 -1.28 10.21 24.18
C GLN A 36 -0.70 9.72 22.86
N ARG A 37 -1.23 8.60 22.35
CA ARG A 37 -0.82 8.03 21.07
C ARG A 37 -1.91 8.21 20.03
N TYR A 38 -1.53 8.63 18.83
CA TYR A 38 -2.39 8.74 17.67
C TYR A 38 -1.82 7.91 16.53
N LYS A 39 -2.62 6.95 16.05
CA LYS A 39 -2.26 6.06 14.96
C LYS A 39 -3.33 6.07 13.88
N ASP A 40 -2.90 6.28 12.65
CA ASP A 40 -3.78 6.44 11.50
C ASP A 40 -3.03 6.00 10.22
N ALA A 41 -3.77 5.57 9.21
CA ALA A 41 -3.22 5.25 7.91
C ALA A 41 -4.22 5.62 6.81
N PHE A 42 -3.78 6.40 5.83
CA PHE A 42 -4.63 6.91 4.75
C PHE A 42 -3.83 7.15 3.48
N THR A 43 -4.50 7.52 2.40
CA THR A 43 -3.86 7.88 1.13
C THR A 43 -3.86 9.39 0.91
N TRP A 44 -2.79 9.93 0.32
CA TRP A 44 -2.67 11.35 0.02
C TRP A 44 -2.28 11.58 -1.44
N ASN A 45 -2.84 12.62 -2.07
CA ASN A 45 -2.42 13.03 -3.40
C ASN A 45 -1.14 13.88 -3.30
N PRO A 46 0.01 13.44 -3.84
CA PRO A 46 1.28 14.15 -3.72
C PRO A 46 1.29 15.50 -4.45
N SER A 47 0.33 15.72 -5.35
CA SER A 47 0.14 16.97 -6.09
C SER A 47 -0.61 18.04 -5.29
N ASP A 48 -1.23 17.67 -4.16
CA ASP A 48 -1.95 18.62 -3.32
C ASP A 48 -0.96 19.56 -2.61
N PRO A 49 -1.32 20.85 -2.42
CA PRO A 49 -0.44 21.81 -1.78
C PRO A 49 -0.28 21.52 -0.29
N ASP A 50 0.90 21.83 0.26
CA ASP A 50 1.22 21.58 1.67
C ASP A 50 0.28 22.30 2.65
N SER A 51 -0.46 23.32 2.20
CA SER A 51 -1.52 23.97 2.98
C SER A 51 -2.67 23.01 3.32
N GLU A 52 -3.02 22.08 2.43
CA GLU A 52 -4.07 21.08 2.68
C GLU A 52 -3.67 20.11 3.79
N VAL A 53 -2.37 19.77 3.89
CA VAL A 53 -1.83 18.95 4.99
C VAL A 53 -2.07 19.62 6.34
N VAL A 54 -1.84 20.93 6.42
CA VAL A 54 -2.07 21.71 7.65
C VAL A 54 -3.56 21.81 7.98
N VAL A 55 -4.41 21.97 6.97
CA VAL A 55 -5.88 21.98 7.15
C VAL A 55 -6.37 20.62 7.65
N PHE A 56 -5.87 19.52 7.08
CA PHE A 56 -6.14 18.16 7.54
C PHE A 56 -5.72 17.99 9.00
N ALA A 57 -4.46 18.31 9.36
CA ALA A 57 -3.97 18.18 10.72
C ALA A 57 -4.83 18.94 11.75
N LYS A 58 -5.21 20.19 11.44
CA LYS A 58 -6.09 20.99 12.30
C LYS A 58 -7.46 20.35 12.48
N ARG A 59 -8.03 19.81 11.41
CA ARG A 59 -9.34 19.16 11.43
C ARG A 59 -9.31 17.85 12.20
N THR A 60 -8.31 17.00 11.96
CA THR A 60 -8.10 15.74 12.67
C THR A 60 -7.99 15.97 14.18
N VAL A 61 -7.16 16.92 14.60
CA VAL A 61 -7.00 17.26 16.02
C VAL A 61 -8.32 17.75 16.64
N LYS A 62 -9.10 18.55 15.90
CA LYS A 62 -10.41 19.01 16.35
C LYS A 62 -11.43 17.87 16.45
N ASP A 63 -11.52 17.03 15.43
CA ASP A 63 -12.53 15.97 15.31
C ASP A 63 -12.26 14.87 16.35
N LEU A 64 -10.98 14.54 16.60
CA LEU A 64 -10.54 13.55 17.59
C LEU A 64 -10.32 14.14 18.99
N LYS A 65 -10.52 15.45 19.17
CA LYS A 65 -10.31 16.18 20.44
C LYS A 65 -8.89 15.96 21.02
N LEU A 66 -7.89 15.91 20.16
CA LEU A 66 -6.49 15.76 20.55
C LEU A 66 -5.90 17.11 21.02
N PRO A 67 -4.79 17.08 21.79
CA PRO A 67 -4.04 18.28 22.13
C PRO A 67 -3.57 19.07 20.89
N PRO A 68 -3.59 20.42 20.90
CA PRO A 68 -3.14 21.24 19.78
C PRO A 68 -1.69 20.99 19.33
N THR A 69 -0.85 20.42 20.21
CA THR A 69 0.52 20.00 19.91
C THR A 69 0.58 18.96 18.79
N PHE A 70 -0.45 18.12 18.62
CA PHE A 70 -0.51 17.16 17.53
C PHE A 70 -0.56 17.80 16.14
N ILE A 71 -1.04 19.04 16.01
CA ILE A 71 -1.19 19.69 14.69
C ILE A 71 0.18 19.78 13.99
N THR A 72 1.22 20.20 14.72
CA THR A 72 2.57 20.30 14.16
C THR A 72 3.17 18.93 13.88
N HIS A 73 2.98 17.96 14.77
CA HIS A 73 3.53 16.60 14.58
C HIS A 73 2.88 15.85 13.40
N ILE A 74 1.55 15.94 13.25
CA ILE A 74 0.83 15.36 12.12
C ILE A 74 1.31 15.99 10.82
N ALA A 75 1.32 17.33 10.74
CA ALA A 75 1.70 18.01 9.51
C ALA A 75 3.16 17.69 9.10
N GLN A 76 4.09 17.70 10.06
CA GLN A 76 5.50 17.36 9.81
C GLN A 76 5.69 15.91 9.35
N SER A 77 4.99 14.96 9.96
CA SER A 77 5.05 13.54 9.57
C SER A 77 4.59 13.34 8.12
N ILE A 78 3.43 13.90 7.77
CA ILE A 78 2.88 13.82 6.41
C ILE A 78 3.83 14.48 5.41
N GLN A 79 4.30 15.69 5.70
CA GLN A 79 5.21 16.43 4.81
C GLN A 79 6.53 15.70 4.59
N THR A 80 7.07 15.04 5.62
CA THR A 80 8.30 14.25 5.52
C THR A 80 8.12 13.07 4.57
N GLN A 81 7.02 12.31 4.72
CA GLN A 81 6.69 11.19 3.84
C GLN A 81 6.45 11.64 2.40
N LEU A 82 5.76 12.77 2.19
CA LEU A 82 5.56 13.34 0.86
C LEU A 82 6.88 13.83 0.24
N MET A 83 7.77 14.42 1.03
CA MET A 83 9.08 14.86 0.55
C MET A 83 9.94 13.66 0.14
N GLU A 84 9.93 12.58 0.91
CA GLU A 84 10.60 11.33 0.57
C GLU A 84 10.05 10.76 -0.74
N PHE A 85 8.72 10.69 -0.88
CA PHE A 85 8.05 10.24 -2.10
C PHE A 85 8.46 11.08 -3.33
N ARG A 86 8.36 12.41 -3.23
CA ARG A 86 8.72 13.35 -4.30
C ARG A 86 10.20 13.24 -4.70
N SER A 87 11.08 12.87 -3.76
CA SER A 87 12.51 12.64 -4.06
C SER A 87 12.75 11.41 -4.97
N LEU A 88 11.80 10.48 -4.99
CA LEU A 88 11.87 9.25 -5.76
C LEU A 88 11.25 9.38 -7.15
N GLU A 89 10.26 10.26 -7.37
CA GLU A 89 9.53 10.42 -8.65
C GLU A 89 10.44 10.55 -9.89
N GLY A 90 11.57 11.24 -9.77
CA GLY A 90 12.55 11.40 -10.86
C GLY A 90 13.47 10.20 -11.10
N GLN A 91 13.36 9.13 -10.32
CA GLN A 91 14.21 7.95 -10.41
C GLN A 91 13.63 6.93 -11.39
N GLU A 92 14.52 6.25 -12.12
CA GLU A 92 14.11 5.15 -12.97
C GLU A 92 13.86 3.88 -12.16
N MET A 93 12.70 3.27 -12.41
CA MET A 93 12.36 1.93 -11.97
C MET A 93 12.37 0.96 -13.15
N TYR A 94 12.88 -0.24 -12.90
CA TYR A 94 12.66 -1.38 -13.76
C TYR A 94 11.45 -2.15 -13.23
N THR A 95 10.30 -1.99 -13.89
CA THR A 95 9.11 -2.75 -13.51
C THR A 95 9.11 -4.14 -14.14
N GLY A 96 9.55 -4.31 -15.40
CA GLY A 96 9.51 -5.61 -16.11
C GLY A 96 8.11 -6.24 -16.11
N GLU A 97 7.89 -7.39 -16.76
CA GLU A 97 6.68 -8.18 -16.50
C GLU A 97 6.79 -8.79 -15.09
N LYS A 98 6.17 -8.15 -14.10
CA LYS A 98 6.37 -8.48 -12.68
C LYS A 98 5.03 -8.54 -11.97
N ILE A 99 4.58 -9.78 -11.77
CA ILE A 99 3.47 -10.11 -10.89
C ILE A 99 4.04 -10.42 -9.51
N VAL A 100 3.54 -9.76 -8.48
CA VAL A 100 4.01 -9.89 -7.10
C VAL A 100 2.91 -10.45 -6.20
N PRO A 101 3.23 -11.30 -5.22
CA PRO A 101 2.28 -11.69 -4.20
C PRO A 101 2.11 -10.55 -3.20
N LEU A 102 0.88 -10.13 -2.96
CA LEU A 102 0.52 -9.23 -1.87
C LEU A 102 -0.14 -10.06 -0.77
N LYS A 103 0.17 -9.74 0.49
CA LYS A 103 -0.40 -10.39 1.67
C LYS A 103 -1.16 -9.36 2.48
N LEU A 104 -2.44 -9.61 2.72
CA LEU A 104 -3.24 -8.85 3.65
C LEU A 104 -3.24 -9.57 4.99
N ASP A 105 -2.90 -8.85 6.04
CA ASP A 105 -3.09 -9.24 7.43
C ASP A 105 -3.49 -7.96 8.17
N ILE A 106 -4.78 -7.67 8.13
CA ILE A 106 -5.34 -6.42 8.66
C ILE A 106 -6.38 -6.72 9.72
N ARG A 107 -6.43 -5.85 10.73
CA ARG A 107 -7.43 -5.88 11.78
C ARG A 107 -8.05 -4.50 11.87
N VAL A 108 -9.36 -4.43 11.65
CA VAL A 108 -10.14 -3.19 11.75
C VAL A 108 -11.32 -3.48 12.66
N ASN A 109 -11.38 -2.79 13.79
CA ASN A 109 -12.40 -3.01 14.82
C ASN A 109 -12.45 -4.49 15.27
N ASN A 110 -13.57 -5.14 14.99
CA ASN A 110 -13.85 -6.54 15.30
C ASN A 110 -13.55 -7.48 14.12
N THR A 111 -13.14 -6.96 12.96
CA THR A 111 -12.96 -7.74 11.74
C THR A 111 -11.47 -7.93 11.45
N VAL A 112 -11.03 -9.19 11.36
CA VAL A 112 -9.67 -9.56 10.95
C VAL A 112 -9.73 -10.18 9.56
N ILE A 113 -8.90 -9.70 8.64
CA ILE A 113 -8.85 -10.20 7.26
C ILE A 113 -7.43 -10.64 6.97
N ARG A 114 -7.32 -11.90 6.56
CA ARG A 114 -6.07 -12.51 6.10
C ARG A 114 -6.28 -13.04 4.70
N ASP A 115 -5.55 -12.50 3.73
CA ASP A 115 -5.65 -12.89 2.34
C ASP A 115 -4.28 -12.83 1.66
N GLN A 116 -4.12 -13.57 0.56
CA GLN A 116 -2.95 -13.49 -0.29
C GLN A 116 -3.40 -13.57 -1.74
N PHE A 117 -2.98 -12.61 -2.56
CA PHE A 117 -3.29 -12.58 -3.98
C PHE A 117 -2.10 -12.07 -4.80
N LEU A 118 -2.21 -12.20 -6.11
CA LEU A 118 -1.19 -11.77 -7.04
C LEU A 118 -1.60 -10.42 -7.63
N TRP A 119 -0.65 -9.49 -7.70
CA TRP A 119 -0.84 -8.16 -8.27
C TRP A 119 0.12 -7.93 -9.44
N ASP A 120 -0.41 -7.49 -10.58
CA ASP A 120 0.40 -7.14 -11.76
C ASP A 120 0.84 -5.67 -11.69
N LEU A 121 2.15 -5.45 -11.56
CA LEU A 121 2.72 -4.10 -11.50
C LEU A 121 2.74 -3.37 -12.86
N ASN A 122 2.37 -4.04 -13.95
CA ASN A 122 2.23 -3.41 -15.27
C ASN A 122 0.83 -2.97 -15.60
N ASN A 123 -0.17 -3.44 -14.84
CA ASN A 123 -1.53 -3.01 -15.03
C ASN A 123 -1.78 -1.70 -14.27
N PHE A 124 -1.47 -0.58 -14.90
CA PHE A 124 -1.69 0.76 -14.35
C PHE A 124 -3.16 1.15 -14.24
N ASP A 125 -4.08 0.38 -14.84
CA ASP A 125 -5.52 0.59 -14.69
C ASP A 125 -6.06 -0.09 -13.42
N SER A 126 -5.21 -0.81 -12.66
CA SER A 126 -5.61 -1.43 -11.40
C SER A 126 -5.86 -0.36 -10.33
N ASP A 127 -7.03 -0.44 -9.69
CA ASP A 127 -7.43 0.44 -8.60
C ASP A 127 -7.56 -0.37 -7.28
N PRO A 128 -6.64 -0.18 -6.31
CA PRO A 128 -6.72 -0.83 -5.00
C PRO A 128 -8.02 -0.55 -4.26
N GLU A 129 -8.60 0.63 -4.45
CA GLU A 129 -9.85 1.04 -3.82
C GLU A 129 -11.05 0.28 -4.41
N GLU A 130 -11.12 0.11 -5.73
CA GLU A 130 -12.12 -0.73 -6.41
C GLU A 130 -11.99 -2.21 -5.98
N PHE A 131 -10.74 -2.71 -5.94
CA PHE A 131 -10.46 -4.07 -5.48
C PHE A 131 -10.95 -4.28 -4.05
N ALA A 132 -10.62 -3.36 -3.13
CA ALA A 132 -11.03 -3.44 -1.74
C ALA A 132 -12.55 -3.40 -1.55
N ARG A 133 -13.27 -2.56 -2.32
CA ARG A 133 -14.73 -2.52 -2.33
C ARG A 133 -15.34 -3.85 -2.78
N THR A 134 -14.77 -4.43 -3.84
CA THR A 134 -15.21 -5.72 -4.38
C THR A 134 -14.96 -6.84 -3.38
N LEU A 135 -13.76 -6.89 -2.79
CA LEU A 135 -13.41 -7.87 -1.75
C LEU A 135 -14.38 -7.79 -0.56
N CYS A 136 -14.67 -6.59 -0.05
CA CYS A 136 -15.60 -6.43 1.07
C CYS A 136 -17.02 -6.86 0.70
N LYS A 137 -17.46 -6.58 -0.53
CA LYS A 137 -18.77 -7.00 -1.03
C LYS A 137 -18.87 -8.52 -1.18
N ASP A 138 -17.84 -9.17 -1.71
CA ASP A 138 -17.81 -10.61 -1.95
C ASP A 138 -17.75 -11.41 -0.64
N LEU A 139 -17.14 -10.86 0.40
CA LEU A 139 -17.01 -11.46 1.74
C LEU A 139 -18.13 -11.03 2.72
N ASP A 140 -19.15 -10.30 2.26
CA ASP A 140 -20.24 -9.71 3.09
C ASP A 140 -19.74 -8.90 4.30
N ILE A 141 -18.62 -8.19 4.14
CA ILE A 141 -18.07 -7.32 5.18
C ILE A 141 -18.86 -6.01 5.20
N ARG A 142 -19.49 -5.73 6.33
CA ARG A 142 -20.38 -4.56 6.50
C ARG A 142 -19.68 -3.31 7.01
N ASP A 143 -18.52 -3.49 7.63
CA ASP A 143 -17.74 -2.40 8.21
C ASP A 143 -17.14 -1.53 7.11
N ALA A 144 -17.65 -0.29 7.00
CA ALA A 144 -17.24 0.65 5.96
C ALA A 144 -15.77 1.10 6.08
N GLU A 145 -15.14 0.87 7.23
CA GLU A 145 -13.73 1.19 7.50
C GLU A 145 -12.76 0.11 6.99
N VAL A 146 -13.27 -1.08 6.67
CA VAL A 146 -12.41 -2.17 6.19
C VAL A 146 -11.90 -1.92 4.78
N ALA A 147 -12.78 -1.51 3.85
CA ALA A 147 -12.36 -1.31 2.45
C ALA A 147 -11.23 -0.26 2.30
N PRO A 148 -11.30 0.91 2.95
CA PRO A 148 -10.18 1.86 2.94
C PRO A 148 -8.91 1.30 3.57
N ALA A 149 -9.01 0.51 4.65
CA ALA A 149 -7.84 -0.13 5.27
C ALA A 149 -7.15 -1.14 4.35
N VAL A 150 -7.94 -1.96 3.63
CA VAL A 150 -7.42 -2.87 2.60
C VAL A 150 -6.69 -2.09 1.50
N ALA A 151 -7.30 -1.01 0.98
CA ALA A 151 -6.71 -0.21 -0.08
C ALA A 151 -5.37 0.43 0.34
N VAL A 152 -5.30 0.98 1.55
CA VAL A 152 -4.05 1.51 2.13
C VAL A 152 -3.00 0.41 2.25
N ALA A 153 -3.35 -0.76 2.80
CA ALA A 153 -2.41 -1.88 2.97
C ALA A 153 -1.85 -2.40 1.63
N ILE A 154 -2.66 -2.38 0.57
CA ILE A 154 -2.19 -2.71 -0.79
C ILE A 154 -1.21 -1.63 -1.27
N ARG A 155 -1.57 -0.36 -1.17
CA ARG A 155 -0.73 0.77 -1.61
C ARG A 155 0.59 0.82 -0.86
N GLU A 156 0.61 0.52 0.44
CA GLU A 156 1.84 0.42 1.24
C GLU A 156 2.78 -0.65 0.69
N GLN A 157 2.29 -1.86 0.43
CA GLN A 157 3.12 -2.93 -0.15
C GLN A 157 3.61 -2.57 -1.55
N LEU A 158 2.76 -1.97 -2.39
CA LEU A 158 3.16 -1.51 -3.72
C LEU A 158 4.23 -0.42 -3.66
N TYR A 159 4.10 0.52 -2.70
CA TYR A 159 5.09 1.57 -2.47
C TYR A 159 6.44 0.97 -2.02
N GLU A 160 6.45 0.05 -1.05
CA GLU A 160 7.68 -0.63 -0.61
C GLU A 160 8.37 -1.36 -1.77
N ILE A 161 7.61 -2.08 -2.59
CA ILE A 161 8.13 -2.78 -3.78
C ILE A 161 8.71 -1.79 -4.80
N ALA A 162 8.05 -0.65 -5.01
CA ALA A 162 8.51 0.40 -5.89
C ALA A 162 9.85 0.99 -5.40
N VAL A 163 9.94 1.35 -4.11
CA VAL A 163 11.15 1.88 -3.47
C VAL A 163 12.32 0.89 -3.59
N GLN A 164 12.09 -0.39 -3.30
CA GLN A 164 13.10 -1.44 -3.44
C GLN A 164 13.58 -1.58 -4.89
N SER A 165 12.68 -1.43 -5.86
CA SER A 165 13.06 -1.49 -7.27
C SER A 165 13.97 -0.33 -7.68
N VAL A 166 13.75 0.89 -7.17
CA VAL A 166 14.65 2.04 -7.36
C VAL A 166 16.02 1.76 -6.75
N ALA A 167 16.06 1.22 -5.53
CA ALA A 167 17.32 0.88 -4.86
C ALA A 167 18.13 -0.14 -5.69
N SER A 168 17.46 -1.18 -6.21
CA SER A 168 18.11 -2.19 -7.07
C SER A 168 18.60 -1.60 -8.41
N ALA A 169 17.84 -0.67 -9.01
CA ALA A 169 18.21 0.03 -10.23
C ALA A 169 19.47 0.89 -10.03
N ARG A 170 19.60 1.57 -8.89
CA ARG A 170 20.79 2.36 -8.53
C ARG A 170 22.04 1.48 -8.37
N GLU A 171 21.93 0.35 -7.68
CA GLU A 171 23.05 -0.57 -7.43
C GLU A 171 23.65 -1.12 -8.74
N THR A 172 22.79 -1.52 -9.69
CA THR A 172 23.24 -2.06 -10.98
C THR A 172 24.02 -1.04 -11.84
N ARG A 173 23.78 0.27 -11.65
CA ARG A 173 24.54 1.34 -12.33
C ARG A 173 25.92 1.54 -11.71
N ILE A 174 26.01 1.46 -10.38
CA ILE A 174 27.26 1.68 -9.63
C ILE A 174 28.24 0.53 -9.87
N SER A 175 27.76 -0.72 -9.92
CA SER A 175 28.58 -1.89 -10.24
C SER A 175 29.28 -1.84 -11.61
N LYS A 176 28.80 -1.05 -12.57
CA LYS A 176 29.47 -0.87 -13.88
C LYS A 176 30.65 0.11 -13.83
N LYS A 177 30.77 0.95 -12.79
CA LYS A 177 31.88 1.92 -12.62
C LYS A 177 33.06 1.31 -11.84
N GLY A 178 32.88 0.19 -11.14
CA GLY A 178 33.84 -0.38 -10.19
C GLY A 178 34.68 -1.58 -10.66
N ARG A 179 34.84 -1.84 -11.96
CA ARG A 179 35.64 -2.99 -12.44
C ARG A 179 37.14 -2.66 -12.53
N ARG A 180 37.79 -2.57 -11.37
CA ARG A 180 39.17 -3.04 -11.16
C ARG A 180 39.30 -3.61 -9.75
N GLY A 181 39.32 -4.94 -9.68
CA GLY A 181 39.93 -5.71 -8.58
C GLY A 181 39.07 -5.93 -7.34
N ALA A 182 38.57 -7.16 -7.20
CA ALA A 182 38.69 -7.99 -5.99
C ALA A 182 37.61 -9.07 -6.03
N GLU A 183 38.05 -10.32 -6.14
CA GLU A 183 37.21 -11.49 -5.94
C GLU A 183 36.78 -11.55 -4.49
N HIS A 184 35.48 -11.44 -4.22
CA HIS A 184 34.91 -11.95 -2.98
C HIS A 184 33.49 -12.42 -3.24
N VAL A 185 33.35 -13.73 -3.43
CA VAL A 185 32.06 -14.42 -3.43
C VAL A 185 31.52 -14.35 -2.00
N SER A 186 30.70 -13.34 -1.71
CA SER A 186 29.84 -13.36 -0.52
C SER A 186 28.50 -13.96 -0.91
N SER A 187 28.35 -15.24 -0.58
CA SER A 187 27.07 -15.95 -0.64
C SER A 187 26.20 -15.44 0.52
N SER A 188 25.54 -14.30 0.33
CA SER A 188 24.48 -13.86 1.24
C SER A 188 23.13 -14.30 0.66
N LYS A 189 22.46 -15.18 1.42
CA LYS A 189 21.04 -15.49 1.25
C LYS A 189 20.23 -14.21 1.46
N GLY A 190 20.13 -13.40 0.41
CA GLY A 190 19.12 -12.36 0.32
C GLY A 190 17.78 -13.04 0.11
N SER A 191 16.96 -13.06 1.15
CA SER A 191 15.53 -13.37 1.06
C SER A 191 14.85 -12.27 0.23
N GLY A 192 15.08 -12.28 -1.08
CA GLY A 192 14.39 -11.42 -2.02
C GLY A 192 12.96 -11.93 -2.20
N ILE A 193 11.98 -11.09 -1.87
CA ILE A 193 10.54 -11.34 -2.07
C ILE A 193 10.16 -11.30 -3.57
N SER A 194 11.13 -11.11 -4.47
CA SER A 194 10.89 -11.23 -5.90
C SER A 194 10.73 -12.71 -6.27
N LEU A 195 9.49 -13.18 -6.34
CA LEU A 195 9.17 -14.42 -7.04
C LEU A 195 9.57 -14.22 -8.51
N ASP A 196 10.63 -14.92 -8.92
CA ASP A 196 11.02 -15.04 -10.32
C ASP A 196 9.89 -15.78 -11.04
N LEU A 197 9.13 -15.04 -11.84
CA LEU A 197 7.98 -15.55 -12.59
C LEU A 197 8.39 -16.71 -13.49
N VAL A 198 9.64 -16.75 -13.96
CA VAL A 198 10.18 -17.86 -14.77
C VAL A 198 10.29 -19.17 -13.99
N LYS A 199 10.37 -19.10 -12.64
CA LYS A 199 10.40 -20.29 -11.77
C LYS A 199 9.02 -20.79 -11.33
N LEU A 200 8.02 -19.91 -11.23
CA LEU A 200 6.64 -20.32 -10.93
C LEU A 200 5.84 -20.68 -12.19
N PHE A 201 6.10 -19.96 -13.26
CA PHE A 201 5.55 -20.14 -14.59
C PHE A 201 6.65 -20.58 -15.55
N GLY A 202 7.39 -21.64 -15.17
CA GLY A 202 8.20 -22.38 -16.14
C GLY A 202 7.33 -22.75 -17.34
N GLY A 203 7.89 -22.82 -18.56
CA GLY A 203 7.24 -22.78 -19.89
C GLY A 203 6.08 -23.75 -20.23
N LYS A 204 5.42 -24.30 -19.21
CA LYS A 204 4.12 -24.98 -19.17
C LYS A 204 3.24 -24.32 -18.08
N SER A 205 3.12 -22.99 -18.08
CA SER A 205 2.34 -22.27 -17.08
C SER A 205 0.86 -22.63 -17.15
N SER A 206 0.33 -23.17 -16.05
CA SER A 206 -1.12 -23.34 -15.89
C SER A 206 -1.69 -22.07 -15.26
N VAL A 207 -2.81 -21.59 -15.79
CA VAL A 207 -3.61 -20.53 -15.16
C VAL A 207 -4.25 -21.01 -13.85
N ILE A 208 -4.32 -22.34 -13.65
CA ILE A 208 -4.88 -22.97 -12.46
C ILE A 208 -3.75 -23.22 -11.45
N ARG A 209 -3.91 -22.65 -10.25
CA ARG A 209 -3.00 -22.92 -9.12
C ARG A 209 -3.01 -24.41 -8.77
N LYS A 210 -1.87 -24.94 -8.30
CA LYS A 210 -1.83 -26.33 -7.81
C LYS A 210 -2.75 -26.46 -6.60
N ARG A 211 -3.49 -27.57 -6.52
CA ARG A 211 -4.46 -27.82 -5.42
C ARG A 211 -3.85 -27.64 -4.02
N LYS A 212 -2.58 -28.02 -3.82
CA LYS A 212 -1.87 -27.87 -2.53
C LYS A 212 -1.60 -26.42 -2.11
N GLU A 213 -1.77 -25.48 -3.03
CA GLU A 213 -1.54 -24.05 -2.80
C GLU A 213 -2.85 -23.28 -2.66
N TRP A 214 -4.01 -23.92 -2.82
CA TRP A 214 -5.31 -23.23 -2.80
C TRP A 214 -5.59 -22.59 -1.44
N ASP A 215 -5.34 -23.33 -0.36
CA ASP A 215 -5.53 -22.87 1.03
C ASP A 215 -4.67 -21.64 1.37
N LEU A 216 -3.63 -21.33 0.58
CA LEU A 216 -2.79 -20.14 0.79
C LEU A 216 -3.39 -18.86 0.20
N TYR A 217 -4.35 -18.98 -0.73
CA TYR A 217 -4.97 -17.85 -1.44
C TYR A 217 -6.48 -17.79 -1.20
N GLU A 218 -6.94 -18.43 -0.13
CA GLU A 218 -8.31 -18.31 0.34
C GLU A 218 -8.38 -17.12 1.32
N PRO A 219 -9.26 -16.14 1.08
CA PRO A 219 -9.46 -15.05 2.03
C PRO A 219 -10.11 -15.59 3.30
N ILE A 220 -9.51 -15.30 4.45
CA ILE A 220 -10.00 -15.65 5.77
C ILE A 220 -10.50 -14.37 6.43
N VAL A 221 -11.75 -14.39 6.90
CA VAL A 221 -12.36 -13.31 7.67
C VAL A 221 -12.79 -13.86 9.03
N ASP A 222 -12.19 -13.33 10.08
CA ASP A 222 -12.53 -13.67 11.46
C ASP A 222 -13.24 -12.48 12.12
N LEU A 223 -14.39 -12.73 12.74
CA LEU A 223 -15.12 -11.75 13.53
C LEU A 223 -14.82 -11.98 15.01
N LEU A 224 -14.12 -11.03 15.62
CA LEU A 224 -13.71 -11.05 17.01
C LEU A 224 -14.78 -10.45 17.92
N SER A 225 -15.00 -11.09 19.06
CA SER A 225 -15.76 -10.50 20.17
C SER A 225 -15.03 -9.30 20.78
N ASN A 226 -15.75 -8.46 21.51
CA ASN A 226 -15.15 -7.31 22.20
C ASN A 226 -14.08 -7.73 23.23
N GLU A 227 -14.27 -8.88 23.88
CA GLU A 227 -13.29 -9.44 24.83
C GLU A 227 -12.00 -9.88 24.11
N GLU A 228 -12.13 -10.54 22.96
CA GLU A 228 -10.97 -10.89 22.11
C GLU A 228 -10.25 -9.64 21.60
N VAL A 229 -11.00 -8.59 21.25
CA VAL A 229 -10.44 -7.31 20.82
C VAL A 229 -9.61 -6.67 21.95
N GLU A 230 -10.13 -6.61 23.16
CA GLU A 230 -9.44 -6.04 24.33
C GLU A 230 -8.19 -6.84 24.71
N THR A 231 -8.29 -8.18 24.70
CA THR A 231 -7.16 -9.05 25.02
C THR A 231 -6.04 -8.96 23.98
N LEU A 232 -6.39 -8.85 22.68
CA LEU A 232 -5.41 -8.63 21.62
C LEU A 232 -4.79 -7.23 21.70
N ASP A 233 -5.56 -6.18 21.98
CA ASP A 233 -5.04 -4.83 22.13
C ASP A 233 -4.03 -4.73 23.29
N ALA A 234 -4.35 -5.35 24.44
CA ALA A 234 -3.43 -5.43 25.58
C ALA A 234 -2.16 -6.24 25.25
N ARG A 235 -2.25 -7.24 24.37
CA ARG A 235 -1.10 -8.02 23.90
C ARG A 235 -0.26 -7.23 22.90
N GLU A 236 -0.89 -6.50 21.98
CA GLU A 236 -0.25 -5.67 20.96
C GLU A 236 0.48 -4.47 21.59
N GLU A 237 -0.11 -3.85 22.61
CA GLU A 237 0.50 -2.76 23.38
C GLU A 237 1.81 -3.22 24.05
N ARG A 238 1.85 -4.44 24.57
CA ARG A 238 3.07 -5.06 25.11
C ARG A 238 4.08 -5.45 24.03
N ASN A 239 3.61 -5.78 22.83
CA ASN A 239 4.40 -6.30 21.72
C ASN A 239 4.65 -5.25 20.62
N ALA A 240 4.80 -3.96 20.97
CA ALA A 240 4.91 -2.80 20.08
C ALA A 240 6.00 -2.84 18.95
N ARG A 241 6.64 -3.99 18.72
CA ARG A 241 7.53 -4.31 17.59
C ARG A 241 6.85 -4.86 16.34
N ASN A 242 5.60 -5.33 16.40
CA ASN A 242 4.93 -5.90 15.22
C ASN A 242 4.02 -4.86 14.54
N LYS A 243 4.13 -4.73 13.21
CA LYS A 243 3.27 -3.89 12.35
C LYS A 243 1.80 -4.35 12.49
N CYS A 244 1.10 -3.95 13.55
CA CYS A 244 -0.35 -3.96 13.57
C CYS A 244 -0.80 -2.60 13.05
N LEU A 245 -1.20 -2.54 11.78
CA LEU A 245 -1.85 -1.37 11.20
C LEU A 245 -3.23 -1.22 11.88
N LYS A 246 -3.29 -0.51 13.01
CA LYS A 246 -4.54 0.11 13.44
C LYS A 246 -4.85 1.19 12.42
N VAL A 247 -5.59 0.83 11.37
CA VAL A 247 -6.13 1.79 10.42
C VAL A 247 -7.35 2.42 11.07
N THR A 248 -7.17 3.59 11.69
CA THR A 248 -8.30 4.47 11.96
C THR A 248 -8.65 5.11 10.61
N VAL A 249 -9.77 4.75 9.98
CA VAL A 249 -10.14 5.40 8.72
C VAL A 249 -10.64 6.81 9.02
N CYS A 250 -9.76 7.80 8.92
CA CYS A 250 -10.20 9.17 8.72
C CYS A 250 -10.70 9.29 7.27
N GLN A 251 -12.02 9.23 7.08
CA GLN A 251 -12.67 9.63 5.81
C GLN A 251 -12.08 10.96 5.36
N GLY A 252 -11.40 10.95 4.22
CA GLY A 252 -10.41 11.94 3.84
C GLY A 252 -10.84 13.40 3.99
N ALA A 253 -9.84 14.23 4.27
CA ALA A 253 -9.78 15.58 3.73
C ALA A 253 -9.80 15.51 2.19
N SER A 254 -11.01 15.36 1.64
CA SER A 254 -11.40 15.99 0.38
C SER A 254 -12.91 16.23 0.45
N THR A 255 -13.30 17.18 1.29
CA THR A 255 -14.68 17.69 1.33
C THR A 255 -15.07 18.51 0.10
N ASN A 256 -14.34 18.40 -1.02
CA ASN A 256 -14.72 19.04 -2.28
C ASN A 256 -15.16 18.05 -3.37
N ILE A 257 -14.82 16.75 -3.30
CA ILE A 257 -15.37 15.74 -4.23
C ILE A 257 -16.64 15.09 -3.68
N LEU A 258 -16.79 14.97 -2.35
CA LEU A 258 -18.03 14.48 -1.73
C LEU A 258 -19.16 15.52 -1.64
N LYS A 259 -18.89 16.79 -1.94
CA LYS A 259 -19.95 17.82 -2.05
C LYS A 259 -20.69 17.76 -3.38
N GLU A 260 -20.05 17.38 -4.49
CA GLU A 260 -20.75 17.22 -5.76
C GLU A 260 -21.60 15.94 -5.83
N LEU A 261 -21.20 14.87 -5.13
CA LEU A 261 -22.04 13.66 -5.05
C LEU A 261 -23.17 13.73 -4.01
N LYS A 262 -23.06 14.62 -2.99
CA LYS A 262 -24.18 14.89 -2.05
C LYS A 262 -25.27 15.81 -2.63
N VAL A 263 -25.02 16.55 -3.71
CA VAL A 263 -26.06 17.34 -4.39
C VAL A 263 -26.94 16.47 -5.28
N SER A 264 -26.45 15.34 -5.78
CA SER A 264 -27.22 14.45 -6.68
C SER A 264 -28.18 13.49 -5.94
N TRP A 265 -27.85 13.05 -4.72
CA TRP A 265 -28.71 12.09 -3.98
C TRP A 265 -29.92 12.71 -3.26
N LYS A 266 -29.95 14.03 -3.05
CA LYS A 266 -31.12 14.70 -2.43
C LYS A 266 -32.21 15.12 -3.42
N LYS A 267 -32.02 14.93 -4.73
CA LYS A 267 -33.03 15.30 -5.75
C LYS A 267 -33.77 14.12 -6.39
N VAL A 268 -33.49 12.87 -6.01
CA VAL A 268 -34.10 11.67 -6.63
C VAL A 268 -35.10 10.93 -5.70
N VAL A 269 -35.34 11.39 -4.47
CA VAL A 269 -36.34 10.78 -3.56
C VAL A 269 -37.52 11.74 -3.26
N SER A 270 -37.93 12.55 -4.24
CA SER A 270 -39.18 13.35 -4.09
C SER A 270 -40.03 13.44 -5.36
N ILE A 271 -39.80 12.56 -6.35
CA ILE A 271 -40.75 12.31 -7.44
C ILE A 271 -40.80 10.80 -7.65
N LEU A 272 -41.59 10.15 -6.79
CA LEU A 272 -42.47 8.99 -6.99
C LEU A 272 -42.87 8.45 -5.61
#